data_AF-A0AAU7K7Q0-F1
#
_entry.id   AF-A0AAU7K7Q0-F1
#
_cell.length_a   1.000
_cell.length_b   1.000
_cell.length_c   1.000
_cell.angle_alpha   90.00
_cell.angle_beta   90.00
_cell.angle_gamma   90.00
#
_symmetry.space_group_name_H-M   'P 1'
#
loop_
_entity.id
_entity.type
_entity.pdbx_description
1 polymer ?
#
loop_
_entity_poly.entity_id
_entity_poly.type
_entity_poly.pdbx_seq_one_letter_code
_entity_poly.pdbx_strand_id
1 'polypeptide(L)'
;MIESVTTVEGLLLALIIRSNFHKEGIVFFTPQDYSQQLGYMNRPKGYVISPHVHKLVERKVTLTQEVLYVKSGKVRVDFYNDNQVYLESRTVETGDVILLAAGGHGFEMLTSSELIEIKQGPYCGEEDKVRFDHIPDNIKS
;
A
#
# COMPACT_ATOMS: atom_id res chain seq x y z
N MET A 1 10.96 -6.77 -7.50
CA MET A 1 9.75 -7.30 -8.18
C MET A 1 8.51 -6.54 -7.71
N ILE A 2 7.39 -6.65 -8.43
CA ILE A 2 6.08 -6.14 -8.00
C ILE A 2 5.19 -7.35 -7.68
N GLU A 3 4.47 -7.28 -6.57
CA GLU A 3 3.47 -8.27 -6.18
C GLU A 3 2.11 -7.62 -6.00
N SER A 4 1.05 -8.36 -6.29
CA SER A 4 -0.33 -7.97 -6.07
C SER A 4 -1.03 -9.01 -5.20
N VAL A 5 -1.87 -8.53 -4.27
CA VAL A 5 -2.80 -9.35 -3.49
C VAL A 5 -4.20 -9.01 -3.98
N THR A 6 -4.95 -10.01 -4.44
CA THR A 6 -6.28 -9.82 -5.03
C THR A 6 -7.27 -10.84 -4.48
N THR A 7 -8.54 -10.46 -4.35
CA THR A 7 -9.61 -11.43 -4.08
C THR A 7 -9.86 -12.34 -5.28
N VAL A 8 -10.66 -13.39 -5.09
CA VAL A 8 -11.08 -14.31 -6.18
C VAL A 8 -11.86 -13.57 -7.27
N GLU A 9 -12.59 -12.53 -6.89
CA GLU A 9 -13.36 -11.65 -7.78
C GLU A 9 -12.48 -10.61 -8.51
N GLY A 10 -11.18 -10.58 -8.23
CA GLY A 10 -10.21 -9.68 -8.87
C GLY A 10 -10.08 -8.30 -8.23
N LEU A 11 -10.66 -8.08 -7.04
CA LEU A 11 -10.46 -6.85 -6.28
C LEU A 11 -9.01 -6.77 -5.77
N LEU A 12 -8.30 -5.69 -6.09
CA LEU A 12 -6.95 -5.44 -5.61
C LEU A 12 -6.95 -4.98 -4.15
N LEU A 13 -6.40 -5.79 -3.25
CA LEU A 13 -6.25 -5.47 -1.84
C LEU A 13 -4.94 -4.74 -1.57
N ALA A 14 -3.85 -5.18 -2.21
CA ALA A 14 -2.55 -4.55 -2.03
C ALA A 14 -1.61 -4.69 -3.22
N LEU A 15 -0.67 -3.74 -3.32
CA LEU A 15 0.48 -3.78 -4.23
C LEU A 15 1.76 -3.60 -3.44
N ILE A 16 2.74 -4.49 -3.64
CA ILE A 16 4.05 -4.43 -2.99
C ILE A 16 5.11 -4.14 -4.04
N ILE A 17 5.84 -3.04 -3.88
CA ILE A 17 7.09 -2.75 -4.59
C ILE A 17 8.23 -3.25 -3.71
N ARG A 18 8.87 -4.35 -4.11
CA ARG A 18 10.04 -4.84 -3.39
C ARG A 18 11.21 -3.87 -3.51
N SER A 19 12.01 -3.77 -2.46
CA SER A 19 13.23 -2.95 -2.38
C SER A 19 14.19 -3.15 -3.55
N ASN A 20 14.23 -4.37 -4.11
CA ASN A 20 15.05 -4.71 -5.27
C ASN A 20 14.40 -4.44 -6.64
N PHE A 21 13.21 -3.85 -6.69
CA PHE A 21 12.56 -3.50 -7.95
C PHE A 21 13.34 -2.42 -8.70
N HIS A 22 13.53 -2.63 -10.00
CA HIS A 22 14.24 -1.69 -10.86
C HIS A 22 13.59 -1.65 -12.24
N LYS A 23 13.36 -0.44 -12.75
CA LYS A 23 12.87 -0.18 -14.12
C LYS A 23 13.34 1.20 -14.57
N GLU A 24 13.68 1.40 -15.83
CA GLU A 24 13.97 2.75 -16.32
C GLU A 24 12.69 3.59 -16.47
N GLY A 25 12.80 4.90 -16.19
CA GLY A 25 11.73 5.86 -16.42
C GLY A 25 10.77 6.02 -15.25
N ILE A 26 9.51 6.32 -15.55
CA ILE A 26 8.42 6.45 -14.56
C ILE A 26 7.35 5.41 -14.89
N VAL A 27 6.84 4.73 -13.87
CA VAL A 27 5.71 3.81 -13.98
C VAL A 27 4.77 3.99 -12.79
N PHE A 28 3.48 4.01 -13.04
CA PHE A 28 2.44 3.96 -12.02
C PHE A 28 1.84 2.55 -12.00
N PHE A 29 1.58 2.03 -10.81
CA PHE A 29 1.03 0.68 -10.61
C PHE A 29 -0.46 0.69 -10.25
N THR A 30 -1.02 1.87 -10.01
CA THR A 30 -2.40 2.09 -9.62
C THR A 30 -3.28 2.44 -10.82
N PRO A 31 -4.54 1.98 -10.87
CA PRO A 31 -5.56 2.47 -11.80
C PRO A 31 -5.76 3.99 -11.67
N GLN A 32 -6.15 4.67 -12.76
CA GLN A 32 -6.26 6.14 -12.79
C GLN A 32 -7.36 6.72 -11.90
N ASP A 33 -8.35 5.89 -11.56
CA ASP A 33 -9.49 6.22 -10.72
C ASP A 33 -9.22 6.03 -9.22
N TYR A 34 -8.04 5.52 -8.83
CA TYR A 34 -7.65 5.42 -7.43
C TYR A 34 -7.39 6.81 -6.84
N SER A 35 -7.89 7.02 -5.62
CA SER A 35 -7.70 8.27 -4.86
C SER A 35 -6.23 8.53 -4.55
N GLN A 36 -5.41 7.47 -4.43
CA GLN A 36 -3.97 7.56 -4.25
C GLN A 36 -3.22 6.81 -5.36
N GLN A 37 -2.20 7.46 -5.93
CA GLN A 37 -1.37 6.87 -6.97
C GLN A 37 -0.03 6.39 -6.40
N LEU A 38 0.36 5.16 -6.73
CA LEU A 38 1.68 4.62 -6.38
C LEU A 38 2.55 4.53 -7.63
N GLY A 39 3.62 5.34 -7.66
CA GLY A 39 4.56 5.41 -8.76
C GLY A 39 5.98 5.08 -8.35
N TYR A 40 6.71 4.39 -9.24
CA TYR A 40 8.16 4.22 -9.17
C TYR A 40 8.82 5.07 -10.26
N MET A 41 9.90 5.75 -9.91
CA MET A 41 10.68 6.56 -10.84
C MET A 41 12.16 6.31 -10.66
N ASN A 42 12.84 6.06 -11.79
CA ASN A 42 14.29 6.00 -11.89
C ASN A 42 14.73 6.78 -13.13
N ARG A 43 15.66 7.72 -12.94
CA ARG A 43 16.17 8.60 -13.99
C ARG A 43 17.69 8.64 -13.94
N PRO A 44 18.38 8.67 -15.09
CA PRO A 44 19.83 8.80 -15.10
C PRO A 44 20.27 10.15 -14.54
N LYS A 45 21.51 10.20 -14.06
CA LYS A 45 22.15 11.44 -13.59
C LYS A 45 22.07 12.52 -14.68
N GLY A 46 21.61 13.71 -14.32
CA GLY A 46 21.46 14.85 -15.23
C GLY A 46 20.11 14.95 -15.95
N TYR A 47 19.20 13.98 -15.77
CA TYR A 47 17.84 14.10 -16.29
C TYR A 47 17.06 15.18 -15.54
N VAL A 48 16.39 16.08 -16.28
CA VAL A 48 15.61 17.18 -15.71
C VAL A 48 14.11 16.93 -15.93
N ILE A 49 13.36 16.89 -14.84
CA ILE A 49 11.88 16.95 -14.88
C ILE A 49 11.50 18.42 -14.93
N SER A 50 10.72 18.82 -15.94
CA SER A 50 10.28 20.21 -16.07
C SER A 50 9.47 20.65 -14.83
N PRO A 51 9.77 21.82 -14.24
CA PRO A 51 8.96 22.37 -13.15
C PRO A 51 7.51 22.52 -13.59
N HIS A 52 6.57 22.16 -12.72
CA HIS A 52 5.14 22.28 -12.98
C HIS A 52 4.37 22.49 -11.67
N VAL A 53 3.17 23.04 -11.79
CA VAL A 53 2.19 23.14 -10.71
C VAL A 53 0.97 22.29 -11.04
N HIS A 54 0.34 21.71 -10.03
CA HIS A 54 -0.90 20.97 -10.24
C HIS A 54 -2.07 21.94 -10.39
N LYS A 55 -3.00 21.62 -11.30
CA LYS A 55 -4.26 22.35 -11.43
C LYS A 55 -5.14 22.10 -10.21
N LEU A 56 -5.90 23.11 -9.81
CA LEU A 56 -6.99 22.92 -8.87
C LEU A 56 -8.06 22.06 -9.54
N VAL A 57 -8.26 20.86 -9.02
CA VAL A 57 -9.23 19.87 -9.50
C VAL A 57 -9.87 19.25 -8.28
N GLU A 58 -11.19 19.34 -8.20
CA GLU A 58 -11.97 18.69 -7.16
C GLU A 58 -11.89 17.17 -7.34
N ARG A 59 -11.73 16.44 -6.23
CA ARG A 59 -11.66 14.98 -6.21
C ARG A 59 -12.54 14.47 -5.09
N LYS A 60 -13.32 13.44 -5.38
CA LYS A 60 -14.08 12.71 -4.38
C LYS A 60 -13.25 11.52 -3.89
N VAL A 61 -12.96 11.48 -2.60
CA VAL A 61 -12.32 10.33 -1.95
C VAL A 61 -13.40 9.57 -1.21
N THR A 62 -13.66 8.32 -1.59
CA THR A 62 -14.70 7.47 -0.99
C THR A 62 -14.14 6.43 -0.04
N LEU A 63 -12.86 6.12 -0.18
CA LEU A 63 -12.15 5.16 0.65
C LEU A 63 -10.73 5.68 0.89
N THR A 64 -10.29 5.60 2.14
CA THR A 64 -8.91 5.90 2.52
C THR A 64 -8.02 4.76 2.07
N GLN A 65 -7.08 5.07 1.19
CA GLN A 65 -5.97 4.21 0.85
C GLN A 65 -4.74 4.65 1.67
N GLU A 66 -3.84 3.71 1.93
CA GLU A 66 -2.60 4.02 2.63
C GLU A 66 -1.41 3.33 1.97
N VAL A 67 -0.27 4.02 1.99
CA VAL A 67 1.02 3.48 1.59
C VAL A 67 1.92 3.41 2.80
N LEU A 68 2.55 2.27 3.01
CA LEU A 68 3.59 2.10 4.01
C LEU A 68 4.94 1.91 3.32
N TYR A 69 5.94 2.66 3.78
CA TYR A 69 7.35 2.39 3.49
C TYR A 69 8.01 1.79 4.73
N VAL A 70 8.63 0.63 4.58
CA VAL A 70 9.35 -0.04 5.67
C VAL A 70 10.74 0.56 5.80
N LYS A 71 10.94 1.44 6.78
CA LYS A 71 12.23 2.09 7.04
C LYS A 71 13.23 1.10 7.68
N SER A 72 12.75 0.26 8.59
CA SER A 72 13.54 -0.82 9.21
C SER A 72 12.62 -1.95 9.70
N GLY A 73 13.16 -3.17 9.83
CA GLY A 73 12.45 -4.32 10.39
C GLY A 73 11.76 -5.22 9.36
N LYS A 74 10.83 -6.04 9.86
CA LYS A 74 10.11 -7.09 9.14
C LYS A 74 8.68 -7.21 9.69
N VAL A 75 7.70 -7.07 8.81
CA VAL A 75 6.28 -6.98 9.17
C VAL A 75 5.47 -7.97 8.36
N ARG A 76 4.64 -8.78 9.04
CA ARG A 76 3.58 -9.56 8.39
C ARG A 76 2.36 -8.68 8.24
N VAL A 77 1.82 -8.63 7.04
CA VAL A 77 0.56 -7.96 6.71
C VAL A 77 -0.47 -9.06 6.46
N ASP A 78 -1.55 -9.02 7.22
CA ASP A 78 -2.69 -9.95 7.10
C ASP A 78 -3.80 -9.25 6.32
N PHE A 79 -4.40 -9.91 5.34
CA PHE A 79 -5.44 -9.35 4.47
C PHE A 79 -6.80 -9.99 4.72
N TYR A 80 -7.86 -9.18 4.69
CA TYR A 80 -9.24 -9.58 4.94
C TYR A 80 -10.16 -9.02 3.86
N ASN A 81 -11.27 -9.70 3.58
CA ASN A 81 -12.33 -9.11 2.75
C ASN A 81 -13.23 -8.16 3.57
N ASP A 82 -14.21 -7.54 2.93
CA ASP A 82 -15.14 -6.58 3.55
C ASP A 82 -16.03 -7.21 4.65
N ASN A 83 -16.17 -8.54 4.65
CA ASN A 83 -16.85 -9.30 5.70
C ASN A 83 -15.91 -9.69 6.86
N GLN A 84 -14.71 -9.10 6.94
CA GLN A 84 -13.70 -9.36 7.97
C GLN A 84 -13.18 -10.81 7.98
N VAL A 85 -13.35 -11.53 6.87
CA VAL A 85 -12.82 -12.90 6.70
C VAL A 85 -11.39 -12.81 6.22
N TYR A 86 -10.47 -13.48 6.93
CA TYR A 86 -9.07 -13.58 6.54
C TYR A 86 -8.93 -14.25 5.17
N LEU A 87 -7.98 -13.75 4.37
CA LEU A 87 -7.67 -14.27 3.04
C LEU A 87 -6.27 -14.88 3.01
N GLU A 88 -5.24 -14.05 3.23
CA GLU A 88 -3.83 -14.45 3.18
C GLU A 88 -2.94 -13.42 3.85
N SER A 89 -1.63 -13.71 3.94
CA SER A 89 -0.63 -12.79 4.49
C SER A 89 0.54 -12.60 3.52
N ARG A 90 1.21 -11.45 3.63
CA ARG A 90 2.51 -11.19 3.00
C ARG A 90 3.47 -10.62 4.02
N THR A 91 4.75 -10.94 3.88
CA THR A 91 5.79 -10.26 4.65
C THR A 91 6.39 -9.13 3.81
N VAL A 92 6.52 -7.96 4.42
CA VAL A 92 7.28 -6.81 3.89
C VAL A 92 8.47 -6.54 4.78
N GLU A 93 9.58 -6.17 4.17
CA GLU A 93 10.86 -5.96 4.85
C GLU A 93 11.46 -4.60 4.50
N THR A 94 12.58 -4.28 5.14
CA THR A 94 13.28 -3.01 4.96
C THR A 94 13.44 -2.63 3.48
N GLY A 95 12.99 -1.42 3.15
CA GLY A 95 13.03 -0.86 1.79
C GLY A 95 11.81 -1.19 0.93
N ASP A 96 10.96 -2.13 1.33
CA ASP A 96 9.71 -2.42 0.62
C ASP A 96 8.70 -1.28 0.80
N VAL A 97 7.87 -1.08 -0.22
CA VAL A 97 6.71 -0.19 -0.20
C VAL A 97 5.46 -1.01 -0.46
N ILE A 98 4.42 -0.84 0.35
CA ILE A 98 3.13 -1.48 0.15
C ILE A 98 2.01 -0.44 0.08
N LEU A 99 1.19 -0.50 -0.96
CA LEU A 99 -0.12 0.17 -1.02
C LEU A 99 -1.18 -0.80 -0.53
N LEU A 100 -2.05 -0.33 0.36
CA LEU A 100 -3.25 -1.00 0.85
C LEU A 100 -4.44 -0.30 0.22
N ALA A 101 -5.04 -0.96 -0.78
CA ALA A 101 -5.95 -0.36 -1.73
C ALA A 101 -7.44 -0.58 -1.40
N ALA A 102 -7.77 -1.72 -0.78
CA ALA A 102 -9.13 -2.12 -0.43
C ALA A 102 -9.12 -3.25 0.64
N GLY A 103 -10.31 -3.60 1.13
CA GLY A 103 -10.50 -4.64 2.14
C GLY A 103 -9.98 -4.25 3.53
N GLY A 104 -9.90 -5.24 4.41
CA GLY A 104 -9.30 -5.10 5.73
C GLY A 104 -7.82 -5.51 5.72
N HIS A 105 -7.04 -4.92 6.61
CA HIS A 105 -5.66 -5.36 6.83
C HIS A 105 -5.27 -5.27 8.32
N GLY A 106 -4.34 -6.13 8.71
CA GLY A 106 -3.72 -6.13 10.03
C GLY A 106 -2.20 -6.27 9.92
N PHE A 107 -1.48 -5.96 10.99
CA PHE A 107 -0.02 -6.03 11.02
C PHE A 107 0.46 -6.80 12.25
N GLU A 108 1.42 -7.69 12.04
CA GLU A 108 2.25 -8.25 13.09
C GLU A 108 3.71 -7.89 12.84
N MET A 109 4.33 -7.20 13.80
CA MET A 109 5.74 -6.84 13.74
C MET A 109 6.57 -8.08 14.10
N LEU A 110 7.10 -8.79 13.10
CA LEU A 110 7.93 -9.99 13.31
C LEU A 110 9.30 -9.64 13.92
N THR A 111 9.74 -8.40 13.70
CA THR A 111 10.86 -7.78 14.40
C THR A 111 10.52 -6.32 14.74
N SER A 112 11.31 -5.68 15.60
CA SER A 112 11.21 -4.23 15.83
C SER A 112 11.29 -3.50 14.50
N SER A 113 10.28 -2.70 14.18
CA SER A 113 10.07 -2.15 12.85
C SER A 113 9.73 -0.66 12.92
N GLU A 114 10.23 0.10 11.96
CA GLU A 114 9.87 1.50 11.73
C GLU A 114 9.18 1.63 10.38
N LEU A 115 8.01 2.26 10.36
CA LEU A 115 7.19 2.45 9.16
C LEU A 115 6.95 3.95 8.93
N ILE A 116 6.90 4.36 7.67
CA ILE A 116 6.37 5.66 7.26
C ILE A 116 5.03 5.42 6.59
N GLU A 117 3.97 6.02 7.12
CA GLU A 117 2.61 5.92 6.59
C GLU A 117 2.23 7.18 5.81
N ILE A 118 1.69 6.99 4.60
CA ILE A 118 1.27 8.05 3.70
C ILE A 118 -0.18 7.80 3.30
N LYS A 119 -1.07 8.71 3.67
CA LYS A 119 -2.49 8.69 3.31
C LYS A 119 -2.88 9.88 2.45
N GLN A 120 -3.84 9.67 1.56
CA GLN A 120 -4.49 10.77 0.86
C GLN A 120 -5.53 11.42 1.78
N GLY A 121 -5.39 12.73 2.00
CA GLY A 121 -6.39 13.51 2.73
C GLY A 121 -7.64 13.85 1.88
N PRO A 122 -8.68 14.42 2.50
CA PRO A 122 -8.75 14.88 3.89
C PRO A 122 -8.73 13.73 4.91
N TYR A 123 -8.13 13.96 6.08
CA TYR A 123 -8.01 12.97 7.15
C TYR A 123 -9.25 13.00 8.06
N CYS A 124 -9.92 11.87 8.25
CA CYS A 124 -11.11 11.78 9.10
C CYS A 124 -10.85 11.14 10.47
N GLY A 125 -9.59 10.92 10.84
CA GLY A 125 -9.25 10.45 12.19
C GLY A 125 -9.66 8.99 12.44
N GLU A 126 -10.23 8.74 13.61
CA GLU A 126 -10.72 7.43 14.03
C GLU A 126 -11.99 6.99 13.30
N GLU A 127 -12.74 7.94 12.72
CA GLU A 127 -13.95 7.64 11.95
C GLU A 127 -13.66 6.91 10.64
N ASP A 128 -12.39 6.88 10.19
CA ASP A 128 -11.94 6.13 9.01
C ASP A 128 -11.87 4.62 9.21
N LYS A 129 -11.98 4.12 10.45
CA LYS A 129 -11.65 2.72 10.78
C LYS A 129 -12.75 2.02 11.57
N VAL A 130 -13.16 0.85 11.08
CA VAL A 130 -13.82 -0.17 11.90
C VAL A 130 -12.76 -1.19 12.30
N ARG A 131 -12.54 -1.36 13.60
CA ARG A 131 -11.61 -2.35 14.14
C ARG A 131 -12.35 -3.65 14.44
N PHE A 132 -11.68 -4.76 14.20
CA PHE A 132 -12.15 -6.10 14.52
C PHE A 132 -11.00 -6.91 15.09
N ASP A 133 -11.34 -8.02 15.76
CA ASP A 133 -10.35 -8.84 16.45
C ASP A 133 -9.32 -9.40 15.46
N HIS A 134 -8.04 -9.28 15.83
CA HIS A 134 -6.98 -9.99 15.14
C HIS A 134 -7.20 -11.48 15.37
N ILE A 135 -7.32 -12.26 14.29
CA ILE A 135 -7.48 -13.71 14.38
C ILE A 135 -6.07 -14.33 14.49
N PRO A 136 -5.65 -14.88 15.64
CA PRO A 136 -4.34 -15.46 15.78
C PRO A 136 -4.33 -16.93 15.36
N ASP A 137 -3.27 -17.29 14.62
CA ASP A 137 -2.65 -18.61 14.44
C ASP A 137 -3.48 -19.78 13.89
N ASN A 138 -3.33 -20.01 12.57
CA ASN A 138 -3.14 -21.33 11.91
C ASN A 138 -3.33 -21.26 10.38
N ILE A 139 -3.10 -20.10 9.76
CA ILE A 139 -3.40 -19.98 8.33
C ILE A 139 -2.09 -20.20 7.56
N LYS A 140 -2.03 -21.37 6.92
CA LYS A 140 -0.85 -21.90 6.24
C LYS A 140 -0.32 -20.88 5.24
N SER A 141 0.98 -20.63 5.32
CA SER A 141 1.82 -20.00 4.29
C SER A 141 1.67 -20.68 2.94
#